data_AF-A0A9W3CEA2-F1
#
_entry.id   AF-A0A9W3CEA2-F1
#
_cell.length_a   1.000
_cell.length_b   1.000
_cell.length_c   1.000
_cell.angle_alpha   90.00
_cell.angle_beta   90.00
_cell.angle_gamma   90.00
#
_symmetry.space_group_name_H-M   'P 1'
#
loop_
_entity.id
_entity.type
_entity.pdbx_description
1 polymer ?
#
loop_
_entity_poly.entity_id
_entity_poly.type
_entity_poly.pdbx_seq_one_letter_code
_entity_poly.pdbx_strand_id
1 'polypeptide(L)'
;MTMVPTEIKERLAISFEHLRTATVLDETRLKNCSNEIARALLDSDFPVSLVTEIEGKIQTIIDTNEACESRKLIIYKTISEELSGILDPRKSASIQGKRESIVMFIGLQGCEKSYTCARYARYHMKMGFKPALVCADTFAIDAFDLLKKASKDEVPVYRRSCKRDPARIASEGIAKFRKDSRDFIVVDTTGRHTEFYALFVEMRRLANAVKPNLVIFVIDGSVGKDAFEQARSFRESFPAGVAIVTKITTYAKSLGALAAVAAAECPMIFSTKGEKGKEFKVFEAESFVRQLMPANQDHEHKDKTPEFAYTLRKMYAYFRDSCGYEHKVLRGSKPLVDIPTMKLYIKIMDNMTSEELEKSEVSKERMVHLAEQSNVDVIQIVGMMKLYKKKAKAWLKMKEGMCKLELYYNRCSNSQR
;
A
#
# COMPACT_ATOMS: atom_id res chain seq x y z
N MET A 1 -12.60 4.58 3.58
CA MET A 1 -13.44 3.41 3.25
C MET A 1 -12.51 2.28 2.80
N THR A 2 -12.61 1.08 3.36
CA THR A 2 -11.74 -0.07 3.01
C THR A 2 -11.94 -0.42 1.53
N MET A 3 -10.89 -0.32 0.73
CA MET A 3 -10.91 -0.64 -0.71
C MET A 3 -10.60 -2.11 -1.00
N VAL A 4 -10.71 -2.96 0.01
CA VAL A 4 -10.42 -4.38 -0.11
C VAL A 4 -11.69 -5.11 -0.48
N PRO A 5 -11.66 -5.98 -1.50
CA PRO A 5 -12.82 -6.77 -1.85
C PRO A 5 -13.26 -7.69 -0.71
N THR A 6 -14.55 -7.61 -0.36
CA THR A 6 -15.12 -8.35 0.78
C THR A 6 -15.21 -9.84 0.51
N GLU A 7 -15.54 -10.23 -0.72
CA GLU A 7 -15.77 -11.62 -1.10
C GLU A 7 -14.52 -12.51 -0.95
N ILE A 8 -13.37 -12.09 -1.51
CA ILE A 8 -12.12 -12.85 -1.33
C ILE A 8 -11.65 -12.80 0.13
N LYS A 9 -11.85 -11.67 0.83
CA LYS A 9 -11.52 -11.56 2.25
C LYS A 9 -12.31 -12.55 3.10
N GLU A 10 -13.61 -12.70 2.85
CA GLU A 10 -14.47 -13.65 3.54
C GLU A 10 -14.07 -15.09 3.24
N ARG A 11 -13.76 -15.42 1.98
CA ARG A 11 -13.30 -16.77 1.60
C ARG A 11 -11.96 -17.13 2.24
N LEU A 12 -11.00 -16.20 2.24
CA LEU A 12 -9.73 -16.37 2.94
C LEU A 12 -9.98 -16.55 4.45
N ALA A 13 -10.85 -15.74 5.05
CA ALA A 13 -11.18 -15.84 6.47
C ALA A 13 -11.75 -17.22 6.83
N ILE A 14 -12.65 -17.78 6.00
CA ILE A 14 -13.21 -19.13 6.20
C ILE A 14 -12.12 -20.19 6.13
N SER A 15 -11.26 -20.17 5.10
CA SER A 15 -10.18 -21.14 4.95
C SER A 15 -9.17 -21.08 6.11
N PHE A 16 -8.82 -19.88 6.59
CA PHE A 16 -7.95 -19.72 7.75
C PHE A 16 -8.62 -20.12 9.07
N GLU A 17 -9.94 -19.92 9.22
CA GLU A 17 -10.67 -20.36 10.41
C GLU A 17 -10.73 -21.90 10.52
N HIS A 18 -10.88 -22.59 9.38
CA HIS A 18 -10.79 -24.04 9.31
C HIS A 18 -9.40 -24.55 9.73
N LEU A 19 -8.32 -23.86 9.35
CA LEU A 19 -6.97 -24.18 9.81
C LEU A 19 -6.79 -23.90 11.31
N ARG A 20 -7.37 -22.80 11.80
CA ARG A 20 -7.24 -22.36 13.21
C ARG A 20 -7.87 -23.36 14.18
N THR A 21 -9.09 -23.80 13.87
CA THR A 21 -9.89 -24.70 14.71
C THR A 21 -9.41 -26.15 14.70
N ALA A 22 -8.55 -26.53 13.75
CA ALA A 22 -7.96 -27.86 13.70
C ALA A 22 -6.96 -28.10 14.85
N THR A 23 -7.23 -29.15 15.64
CA THR A 23 -6.36 -29.64 16.73
C THR A 23 -5.16 -30.44 16.23
N VAL A 24 -5.30 -31.11 15.08
CA VAL A 24 -4.22 -31.84 14.39
C VAL A 24 -4.21 -31.39 12.93
N LEU A 25 -3.06 -30.92 12.46
CA LEU A 25 -2.84 -30.56 11.06
C LEU A 25 -2.22 -31.72 10.32
N ASP A 26 -3.07 -32.47 9.62
CA ASP A 26 -2.66 -33.46 8.64
C ASP A 26 -2.32 -32.78 7.32
N GLU A 27 -1.37 -33.33 6.55
CA GLU A 27 -0.97 -32.83 5.23
C GLU A 27 -2.19 -32.66 4.29
N THR A 28 -3.15 -33.59 4.36
CA THR A 28 -4.40 -33.54 3.58
C THR A 28 -5.20 -32.27 3.88
N ARG A 29 -5.26 -31.83 5.14
CA ARG A 29 -5.99 -30.60 5.52
C ARG A 29 -5.28 -29.34 5.03
N LEU A 30 -3.95 -29.34 5.11
CA LEU A 30 -3.14 -28.23 4.60
C LEU A 30 -3.30 -28.09 3.08
N LYS A 31 -3.25 -29.21 2.37
CA LYS A 31 -3.48 -29.24 0.91
C LYS A 31 -4.88 -28.77 0.54
N ASN A 32 -5.91 -29.19 1.28
CA ASN A 32 -7.27 -28.72 1.06
C ASN A 32 -7.40 -27.20 1.27
N CYS A 33 -6.78 -26.65 2.31
CA CYS A 33 -6.76 -25.21 2.53
C CYS A 33 -6.05 -24.47 1.39
N SER A 34 -4.89 -24.96 0.95
CA SER A 34 -4.17 -24.39 -0.21
C SER A 34 -5.06 -24.35 -1.45
N ASN A 35 -5.76 -25.44 -1.75
CA ASN A 35 -6.67 -25.54 -2.89
C ASN A 35 -7.86 -24.57 -2.76
N GLU A 36 -8.40 -24.35 -1.56
CA GLU A 36 -9.48 -23.39 -1.33
C GLU A 36 -9.02 -21.94 -1.57
N ILE A 37 -7.82 -21.61 -1.09
CA ILE A 37 -7.20 -20.29 -1.31
C ILE A 37 -6.94 -20.07 -2.79
N ALA A 38 -6.37 -21.06 -3.48
CA ALA A 38 -6.13 -20.99 -4.92
C ALA A 38 -7.43 -20.79 -5.72
N ARG A 39 -8.49 -21.54 -5.38
CA ARG A 39 -9.82 -21.33 -5.97
C ARG A 39 -10.35 -19.93 -5.71
N ALA A 40 -10.22 -19.40 -4.50
CA ALA A 40 -10.65 -18.04 -4.18
C ALA A 40 -9.90 -16.98 -5.00
N LEU A 41 -8.60 -17.17 -5.25
CA LEU A 41 -7.81 -16.29 -6.10
C LEU A 41 -8.22 -16.39 -7.58
N LEU A 42 -8.42 -17.60 -8.10
CA LEU A 42 -8.86 -17.83 -9.48
C LEU A 42 -10.25 -17.25 -9.74
N ASP A 43 -11.19 -17.45 -8.81
CA ASP A 43 -12.54 -16.87 -8.87
C ASP A 43 -12.51 -15.34 -8.82
N SER A 44 -11.43 -14.77 -8.28
CA SER A 44 -11.15 -13.32 -8.27
C SER A 44 -10.44 -12.81 -9.53
N ASP A 45 -10.38 -13.62 -10.60
CA ASP A 45 -9.69 -13.31 -11.86
C ASP A 45 -8.19 -13.02 -11.68
N PHE A 46 -7.51 -13.67 -10.74
CA PHE A 46 -6.05 -13.66 -10.71
C PHE A 46 -5.47 -14.42 -11.92
N PRO A 47 -4.33 -13.96 -12.48
CA PRO A 47 -3.59 -14.74 -13.46
C PRO A 47 -3.21 -16.13 -12.93
N VAL A 48 -3.52 -17.16 -13.73
CA VAL A 48 -3.30 -18.58 -13.35
C VAL A 48 -1.84 -18.84 -12.99
N SER A 49 -0.90 -18.26 -13.73
CA SER A 49 0.54 -18.38 -13.48
C SER A 49 0.94 -17.95 -12.06
N LEU A 50 0.32 -16.89 -11.55
CA LEU A 50 0.60 -16.37 -10.20
C LEU A 50 0.01 -17.28 -9.12
N VAL A 51 -1.21 -17.79 -9.35
CA VAL A 51 -1.83 -18.75 -8.42
C VAL A 51 -1.01 -20.03 -8.33
N THR A 52 -0.52 -20.55 -9.46
CA THR A 52 0.33 -21.76 -9.46
C THR A 52 1.66 -21.55 -8.75
N GLU A 53 2.21 -20.33 -8.78
CA GLU A 53 3.44 -20.01 -8.04
C GLU A 53 3.19 -20.03 -6.52
N ILE A 54 2.07 -19.46 -6.06
CA ILE A 54 1.66 -19.50 -4.65
C ILE A 54 1.48 -20.95 -4.19
N GLU A 55 0.74 -21.76 -4.95
CA GLU A 55 0.50 -23.17 -4.61
C GLU A 55 1.80 -23.96 -4.47
N GLY A 56 2.76 -23.78 -5.40
CA GLY A 56 4.06 -24.47 -5.35
C GLY A 56 4.87 -24.10 -4.10
N LYS A 57 4.84 -22.84 -3.69
CA LYS A 57 5.54 -22.37 -2.48
C LYS A 57 4.86 -22.86 -1.20
N ILE A 58 3.53 -22.84 -1.14
CA ILE A 58 2.77 -23.42 -0.03
C ILE A 58 3.09 -24.92 0.10
N GLN A 59 3.12 -25.66 -1.01
CA GLN A 59 3.43 -27.09 -1.00
C GLN A 59 4.83 -27.37 -0.44
N THR A 60 5.82 -26.58 -0.81
CA THR A 60 7.20 -26.71 -0.29
C THR A 60 7.25 -26.59 1.24
N ILE A 61 6.42 -25.72 1.82
CA ILE A 61 6.33 -25.53 3.27
C ILE A 61 5.58 -26.68 3.94
N ILE A 62 4.53 -27.19 3.31
CA ILE A 62 3.80 -28.38 3.80
C ILE A 62 4.77 -29.56 3.92
N ASP A 63 5.67 -29.71 2.96
CA ASP A 63 6.68 -30.78 2.93
C ASP A 63 7.81 -30.57 3.97
N THR A 64 7.89 -29.38 4.58
CA THR A 64 8.92 -29.05 5.59
C THR A 64 8.46 -29.45 7.00
N ASN A 65 9.27 -30.23 7.71
CA ASN A 65 8.88 -30.92 8.95
C ASN A 65 8.95 -30.04 10.22
N GLU A 66 8.25 -28.90 10.24
CA GLU A 66 8.19 -28.00 11.40
C GLU A 66 7.07 -28.38 12.41
N ALA A 67 7.04 -27.79 13.61
CA ALA A 67 6.01 -28.09 14.62
C ALA A 67 4.61 -27.54 14.23
N CYS A 68 3.53 -28.25 14.61
CA CYS A 68 2.14 -27.99 14.18
C CYS A 68 1.63 -26.54 14.39
N GLU A 69 1.86 -25.94 15.55
CA GLU A 69 1.45 -24.54 15.82
C GLU A 69 2.31 -23.52 15.06
N SER A 70 3.60 -23.80 14.86
CA SER A 70 4.45 -23.00 13.99
C SER A 70 3.98 -23.07 12.53
N ARG A 71 3.52 -24.23 12.06
CA ARG A 71 3.04 -24.40 10.67
C ARG A 71 1.88 -23.47 10.32
N LYS A 72 0.87 -23.29 11.21
CA LYS A 72 -0.26 -22.36 10.97
C LYS A 72 0.23 -20.95 10.70
N LEU A 73 1.14 -20.47 11.56
CA LEU A 73 1.71 -19.14 11.47
C LEU A 73 2.58 -18.99 10.22
N ILE A 74 3.39 -19.99 9.91
CA ILE A 74 4.27 -19.98 8.74
C ILE A 74 3.45 -19.95 7.46
N ILE A 75 2.38 -20.73 7.37
CA ILE A 75 1.47 -20.72 6.22
C ILE A 75 0.82 -19.34 6.05
N TYR A 76 0.30 -18.76 7.14
CA TYR A 76 -0.28 -17.42 7.10
C TYR A 76 0.74 -16.37 6.62
N LYS A 77 1.95 -16.38 7.20
CA LYS A 77 3.01 -15.44 6.85
C LYS A 77 3.44 -15.60 5.40
N THR A 78 3.67 -16.83 4.97
CA THR A 78 4.03 -17.14 3.59
C THR A 78 2.99 -16.64 2.63
N ILE A 79 1.70 -16.93 2.86
CA ILE A 79 0.64 -16.46 1.97
C ILE A 79 0.60 -14.92 1.93
N SER A 80 0.77 -14.26 3.08
CA SER A 80 0.82 -12.80 3.13
C SER A 80 2.03 -12.23 2.39
N GLU A 81 3.21 -12.83 2.53
CA GLU A 81 4.45 -12.43 1.85
C GLU A 81 4.34 -12.65 0.34
N GLU A 82 3.81 -13.80 -0.07
CA GLU A 82 3.63 -14.15 -1.48
C GLU A 82 2.59 -13.27 -2.18
N LEU A 83 1.44 -13.04 -1.54
CA LEU A 83 0.46 -12.10 -2.06
C LEU A 83 1.04 -10.68 -2.14
N SER A 84 1.88 -10.28 -1.18
CA SER A 84 2.52 -8.96 -1.21
C SER A 84 3.53 -8.88 -2.36
N GLY A 85 4.35 -9.91 -2.56
CA GLY A 85 5.31 -9.98 -3.66
C GLY A 85 4.66 -10.00 -5.04
N ILE A 86 3.52 -10.66 -5.18
CA ILE A 86 2.76 -10.72 -6.45
C ILE A 86 2.07 -9.40 -6.76
N LEU A 87 1.56 -8.72 -5.73
CA LEU A 87 0.92 -7.42 -5.88
C LEU A 87 1.94 -6.27 -5.94
N ASP A 88 3.21 -6.52 -5.64
CA ASP A 88 4.26 -5.51 -5.74
C ASP A 88 4.61 -5.25 -7.22
N PRO A 89 4.39 -4.03 -7.75
CA PRO A 89 4.84 -3.68 -9.10
C PRO A 89 6.37 -3.62 -9.25
N ARG A 90 7.15 -3.83 -8.18
CA ARG A 90 8.63 -3.82 -8.08
C ARG A 90 9.29 -2.50 -8.46
N LYS A 91 8.49 -1.54 -8.93
CA LYS A 91 8.90 -0.21 -9.35
C LYS A 91 7.96 0.81 -8.74
N SER A 92 8.54 1.77 -8.03
CA SER A 92 7.80 2.88 -7.44
C SER A 92 7.25 3.80 -8.53
N ALA A 93 5.95 4.03 -8.54
CA ALA A 93 5.37 5.13 -9.28
C ALA A 93 5.57 6.45 -8.50
N SER A 94 5.84 7.55 -9.20
CA SER A 94 5.81 8.89 -8.60
C SER A 94 4.58 9.64 -9.09
N ILE A 95 3.81 10.18 -8.15
CA ILE A 95 2.68 11.08 -8.43
C ILE A 95 3.17 12.54 -8.50
N GLN A 96 4.44 12.81 -8.17
CA GLN A 96 4.96 14.18 -8.15
C GLN A 96 5.14 14.68 -9.58
N GLY A 97 4.32 15.66 -9.97
CA GLY A 97 4.54 16.43 -11.19
C GLY A 97 5.86 17.19 -11.12
N LYS A 98 6.56 17.28 -12.26
CA LYS A 98 7.66 18.23 -12.44
C LYS A 98 7.10 19.51 -13.08
N ARG A 99 7.68 20.68 -12.78
CA ARG A 99 7.33 21.89 -13.52
C ARG A 99 7.68 21.72 -15.00
N GLU A 100 6.87 22.31 -15.86
CA GLU A 100 6.92 22.19 -17.32
C GLU A 100 6.73 20.76 -17.85
N SER A 101 5.93 19.95 -17.17
CA SER A 101 5.64 18.58 -17.60
C SER A 101 4.53 18.52 -18.64
N ILE A 102 4.77 17.73 -19.69
CA ILE A 102 3.75 17.21 -20.60
C ILE A 102 3.46 15.77 -20.19
N VAL A 103 2.20 15.48 -19.83
CA VAL A 103 1.74 14.15 -19.43
C VAL A 103 0.73 13.65 -20.45
N MET A 104 1.03 12.55 -21.14
CA MET A 104 0.17 11.96 -22.16
C MET A 104 -0.60 10.79 -21.57
N PHE A 105 -1.93 10.83 -21.66
CA PHE A 105 -2.82 9.77 -21.18
C PHE A 105 -3.30 8.90 -22.33
N ILE A 106 -3.04 7.60 -22.24
CA ILE A 106 -3.48 6.58 -23.19
C ILE A 106 -4.34 5.54 -22.48
N GLY A 107 -5.21 4.83 -23.19
CA GLY A 107 -6.13 3.87 -22.58
C GLY A 107 -7.12 3.30 -23.60
N LEU A 108 -7.72 2.15 -23.29
CA LEU A 108 -8.83 1.62 -24.07
C LEU A 108 -10.10 2.45 -23.87
N GLN A 109 -11.07 2.30 -24.77
CA GLN A 109 -12.38 2.93 -24.59
C GLN A 109 -13.05 2.42 -23.31
N GLY A 110 -13.71 3.31 -22.56
CA GLY A 110 -14.46 2.94 -21.35
C GLY A 110 -13.65 2.88 -20.05
N CYS A 111 -12.33 3.06 -20.06
CA CYS A 111 -11.47 3.05 -18.86
C CYS A 111 -11.52 4.34 -18.00
N GLU A 112 -12.42 5.27 -18.30
CA GLU A 112 -12.55 6.59 -17.63
C GLU A 112 -11.36 7.55 -17.86
N LYS A 113 -10.67 7.42 -18.99
CA LYS A 113 -9.49 8.25 -19.34
C LYS A 113 -9.74 9.76 -19.23
N SER A 114 -10.72 10.33 -19.94
CA SER A 114 -10.97 11.78 -19.95
C SER A 114 -11.33 12.33 -18.55
N TYR A 115 -12.12 11.58 -17.77
CA TYR A 115 -12.41 11.92 -16.37
C TYR A 115 -11.16 11.86 -15.50
N THR A 116 -10.28 10.88 -15.75
CA THR A 116 -9.03 10.72 -15.02
C THR A 116 -8.03 11.82 -15.38
N CYS A 117 -7.93 12.23 -16.65
CA CYS A 117 -7.16 13.40 -17.10
C CYS A 117 -7.57 14.66 -16.34
N ALA A 118 -8.88 14.93 -16.28
CA ALA A 118 -9.41 16.11 -15.59
C ALA A 118 -9.19 16.07 -14.06
N ARG A 119 -9.32 14.89 -13.44
CA ARG A 119 -8.98 14.70 -12.01
C ARG A 119 -7.49 14.88 -11.77
N TYR A 120 -6.64 14.31 -12.61
CA TYR A 120 -5.19 14.38 -12.49
C TYR A 120 -4.66 15.81 -12.62
N ALA A 121 -5.22 16.58 -13.55
CA ALA A 121 -4.96 18.02 -13.66
C ALA A 121 -5.37 18.77 -12.39
N ARG A 122 -6.60 18.58 -11.88
CA ARG A 122 -7.08 19.24 -10.65
C ARG A 122 -6.31 18.83 -9.40
N TYR A 123 -5.85 17.58 -9.33
CA TYR A 123 -4.97 17.10 -8.26
C TYR A 123 -3.66 17.90 -8.24
N HIS A 124 -3.03 18.12 -9.40
CA HIS A 124 -1.82 18.94 -9.51
C HIS A 124 -2.10 20.43 -9.29
N MET A 125 -3.29 20.94 -9.63
CA MET A 125 -3.69 22.32 -9.29
C MET A 125 -3.62 22.57 -7.78
N LYS A 126 -4.10 21.62 -6.98
CA LYS A 126 -4.06 21.68 -5.51
C LYS A 126 -2.63 21.63 -4.95
N MET A 127 -1.67 21.15 -5.73
CA MET A 127 -0.24 21.13 -5.38
C MET A 127 0.50 22.40 -5.82
N GLY A 128 -0.19 23.39 -6.40
CA GLY A 128 0.39 24.68 -6.81
C GLY A 128 0.86 24.75 -8.26
N PHE A 129 0.61 23.72 -9.08
CA PHE A 129 0.84 23.78 -10.52
C PHE A 129 -0.27 24.58 -11.23
N LYS A 130 -0.01 25.04 -12.45
CA LYS A 130 -0.95 25.70 -13.37
C LYS A 130 -1.31 24.73 -14.50
N PRO A 131 -2.20 23.76 -14.25
CA PRO A 131 -2.50 22.73 -15.22
C PRO A 131 -3.31 23.25 -16.42
N ALA A 132 -3.23 22.52 -17.52
CA ALA A 132 -4.07 22.69 -18.70
C ALA A 132 -4.33 21.34 -19.38
N LEU A 133 -5.47 21.23 -20.07
CA LEU A 133 -5.92 19.99 -20.70
C LEU A 133 -5.97 20.16 -22.22
N VAL A 134 -5.38 19.22 -22.95
CA VAL A 134 -5.44 19.16 -24.42
C VAL A 134 -6.26 17.94 -24.82
N CYS A 135 -7.41 18.17 -25.45
CA CYS A 135 -8.23 17.11 -26.02
C CYS A 135 -7.68 16.75 -27.42
N ALA A 136 -6.94 15.64 -27.49
CA ALA A 136 -6.43 15.06 -28.73
C ALA A 136 -7.28 13.88 -29.22
N ASP A 137 -8.41 13.59 -28.57
CA ASP A 137 -9.40 12.63 -29.07
C ASP A 137 -10.12 13.21 -30.30
N THR A 138 -9.89 12.57 -31.45
CA THR A 138 -10.49 12.94 -32.73
C THR A 138 -11.61 12.03 -33.19
N PHE A 139 -11.86 10.94 -32.46
CA PHE A 139 -12.83 9.93 -32.86
C PHE A 139 -14.17 10.13 -32.15
N ALA A 140 -14.16 10.42 -30.85
CA ALA A 140 -15.38 10.69 -30.12
C ALA A 140 -15.92 12.10 -30.41
N ILE A 141 -17.21 12.18 -30.74
CA ILE A 141 -17.89 13.42 -31.16
C ILE A 141 -17.99 14.42 -29.99
N ASP A 142 -18.21 13.91 -28.79
CA ASP A 142 -18.45 14.65 -27.56
C ASP A 142 -17.23 14.70 -26.62
N ALA A 143 -16.06 14.23 -27.07
CA ALA A 143 -14.87 14.13 -26.22
C ALA A 143 -14.46 15.47 -25.60
N PHE A 144 -14.58 16.56 -26.35
CA PHE A 144 -14.26 17.90 -25.83
C PHE A 144 -15.23 18.34 -24.74
N ASP A 145 -16.54 18.20 -24.97
CA ASP A 145 -17.56 18.60 -24.01
C ASP A 145 -17.51 17.74 -22.75
N LEU A 146 -17.23 16.45 -22.91
CA LEU A 146 -16.98 15.52 -21.80
C LEU A 146 -15.77 15.96 -20.97
N LEU A 147 -14.64 16.24 -21.61
CA LEU A 147 -13.42 16.65 -20.92
C LEU A 147 -13.59 18.02 -20.24
N LYS A 148 -14.28 18.95 -20.91
CA LYS A 148 -14.63 20.26 -20.35
C LYS A 148 -15.53 20.12 -19.12
N LYS A 149 -16.60 19.34 -19.22
CA LYS A 149 -17.49 19.05 -18.07
C LYS A 149 -16.73 18.36 -16.93
N ALA A 150 -15.86 17.40 -17.23
CA ALA A 150 -15.05 16.70 -16.24
C ALA A 150 -14.03 17.62 -15.53
N SER A 151 -13.56 18.67 -16.22
CA SER A 151 -12.68 19.70 -15.67
C SER A 151 -13.38 20.65 -14.71
N LYS A 152 -14.72 20.67 -14.68
CA LYS A 152 -15.55 21.58 -13.88
C LYS A 152 -15.25 23.06 -14.12
N ASP A 153 -14.75 23.39 -15.31
CA ASP A 153 -14.29 24.73 -15.70
C ASP A 153 -13.16 25.30 -14.80
N GLU A 154 -12.56 24.49 -13.93
CA GLU A 154 -11.42 24.86 -13.08
C GLU A 154 -10.08 24.84 -13.85
N VAL A 155 -10.01 24.02 -14.91
CA VAL A 155 -8.80 23.80 -15.71
C VAL A 155 -9.08 24.14 -17.17
N PRO A 156 -8.28 24.99 -17.83
CA PRO A 156 -8.52 25.35 -19.23
C PRO A 156 -8.35 24.14 -20.14
N VAL A 157 -9.28 23.97 -21.07
CA VAL A 157 -9.28 22.87 -22.05
C VAL A 157 -9.07 23.43 -23.46
N TYR A 158 -8.14 22.83 -24.20
CA TYR A 158 -7.89 23.12 -25.61
C TYR A 158 -8.44 22.00 -26.49
N ARG A 159 -9.18 22.40 -27.51
CA ARG A 159 -9.49 21.58 -28.69
C ARG A 159 -9.52 22.48 -29.90
N ARG A 160 -8.98 22.00 -31.01
CA ARG A 160 -9.16 22.64 -32.31
C ARG A 160 -10.48 22.16 -32.92
N SER A 161 -11.31 23.06 -33.43
CA SER A 161 -12.66 22.78 -33.94
C SER A 161 -12.73 21.92 -35.21
N CYS A 162 -11.60 21.62 -35.87
CA CYS A 162 -11.55 20.82 -37.08
C CYS A 162 -11.03 19.38 -36.83
N LYS A 163 -11.59 18.39 -37.54
CA LYS A 163 -11.07 17.01 -37.63
C LYS A 163 -9.70 17.02 -38.31
N ARG A 164 -8.65 17.19 -37.53
CA ARG A 164 -7.23 17.14 -37.93
C ARG A 164 -6.52 16.07 -37.12
N ASP A 165 -5.38 15.62 -37.63
CA ASP A 165 -4.43 14.71 -36.98
C ASP A 165 -4.28 14.99 -35.45
N PRO A 166 -4.50 13.98 -34.58
CA PRO A 166 -4.26 14.07 -33.13
C PRO A 166 -2.91 14.67 -32.75
N ALA A 167 -1.85 14.34 -33.50
CA ALA A 167 -0.50 14.83 -33.23
C ALA A 167 -0.38 16.34 -33.41
N ARG A 168 -1.05 16.87 -34.43
CA ARG A 168 -1.12 18.30 -34.69
C ARG A 168 -1.93 19.03 -33.62
N ILE A 169 -3.09 18.49 -33.24
CA ILE A 169 -3.93 19.08 -32.19
C ILE A 169 -3.17 19.14 -30.86
N ALA A 170 -2.50 18.05 -30.50
CA ALA A 170 -1.74 17.98 -29.27
C ALA A 170 -0.57 18.98 -29.26
N SER A 171 0.20 19.03 -30.35
CA SER A 171 1.34 19.96 -30.48
C SER A 171 0.92 21.42 -30.43
N GLU A 172 -0.15 21.80 -31.13
CA GLU A 172 -0.69 23.16 -31.13
C GLU A 172 -1.26 23.56 -29.76
N GLY A 173 -1.95 22.63 -29.08
CA GLY A 173 -2.48 22.84 -27.73
C GLY A 173 -1.37 23.04 -26.69
N ILE A 174 -0.31 22.22 -26.76
CA ILE A 174 0.87 22.37 -25.91
C ILE A 174 1.54 23.73 -26.15
N ALA A 175 1.76 24.11 -27.42
CA ALA A 175 2.37 25.39 -27.77
C ALA A 175 1.54 26.58 -27.28
N LYS A 176 0.21 26.51 -27.38
CA LYS A 176 -0.69 27.54 -26.84
C LYS A 176 -0.54 27.66 -25.32
N PHE A 177 -0.64 26.55 -24.59
CA PHE A 177 -0.60 26.60 -23.13
C PHE A 177 0.77 26.98 -22.56
N ARG A 178 1.86 26.66 -23.26
CA ARG A 178 3.18 27.21 -22.93
C ARG A 178 3.23 28.74 -23.05
N LYS A 179 2.61 29.32 -24.09
CA LYS A 179 2.47 30.79 -24.21
C LYS A 179 1.61 31.37 -23.10
N ASP A 180 0.56 30.64 -22.68
CA ASP A 180 -0.30 31.01 -21.56
C ASP A 180 0.34 30.75 -20.17
N SER A 181 1.65 30.48 -20.11
CA SER A 181 2.40 30.22 -18.88
C SER A 181 1.85 29.09 -18.00
N ARG A 182 1.32 28.04 -18.65
CA ARG A 182 0.92 26.78 -18.00
C ARG A 182 2.12 25.86 -17.90
N ASP A 183 2.36 25.33 -16.71
CA ASP A 183 3.53 24.51 -16.38
C ASP A 183 3.21 23.01 -16.27
N PHE A 184 1.96 22.61 -16.47
CA PHE A 184 1.56 21.20 -16.38
C PHE A 184 0.48 20.88 -17.43
N ILE A 185 0.85 20.22 -18.51
CA ILE A 185 -0.04 20.01 -19.66
C ILE A 185 -0.40 18.53 -19.74
N VAL A 186 -1.69 18.24 -19.62
CA VAL A 186 -2.23 16.88 -19.72
C VAL A 186 -2.88 16.70 -21.09
N VAL A 187 -2.43 15.70 -21.85
CA VAL A 187 -2.94 15.36 -23.19
C VAL A 187 -3.85 14.14 -23.08
N ASP A 188 -5.14 14.33 -23.33
CA ASP A 188 -6.14 13.25 -23.41
C ASP A 188 -6.22 12.73 -24.86
N THR A 189 -5.77 11.50 -25.09
CA THR A 189 -5.74 10.90 -26.44
C THR A 189 -7.05 10.20 -26.79
N THR A 190 -7.14 9.64 -27.99
CA THR A 190 -8.21 8.71 -28.33
C THR A 190 -8.12 7.42 -27.51
N GLY A 191 -9.27 6.83 -27.14
CA GLY A 191 -9.36 5.42 -26.72
C GLY A 191 -9.85 4.51 -27.85
N ARG A 192 -9.20 3.35 -28.06
CA ARG A 192 -9.65 2.34 -29.05
C ARG A 192 -10.48 1.23 -28.39
N HIS A 193 -11.38 0.61 -29.17
CA HIS A 193 -12.37 -0.35 -28.66
C HIS A 193 -11.85 -1.80 -28.56
N THR A 194 -11.04 -2.29 -29.51
CA THR A 194 -10.69 -3.73 -29.57
C THR A 194 -9.23 -4.05 -29.91
N GLU A 195 -8.50 -3.16 -30.58
CA GLU A 195 -7.12 -3.43 -31.02
C GLU A 195 -6.10 -2.61 -30.22
N PHE A 196 -5.69 -3.12 -29.06
CA PHE A 196 -4.70 -2.42 -28.23
C PHE A 196 -3.33 -2.30 -28.91
N TYR A 197 -2.91 -3.26 -29.76
CA TYR A 197 -1.67 -3.15 -30.53
C TYR A 197 -1.68 -1.96 -31.51
N ALA A 198 -2.80 -1.76 -32.23
CA ALA A 198 -2.96 -0.62 -33.12
C ALA A 198 -2.99 0.71 -32.35
N LEU A 199 -3.56 0.71 -31.13
CA LEU A 199 -3.48 1.85 -30.22
C LEU A 199 -2.01 2.20 -29.93
N PHE A 200 -1.17 1.24 -29.53
CA PHE A 200 0.24 1.52 -29.19
C PHE A 200 1.07 2.03 -30.38
N VAL A 201 0.78 1.60 -31.61
CA VAL A 201 1.42 2.15 -32.81
C VAL A 201 1.05 3.61 -33.01
N GLU A 202 -0.23 3.96 -32.90
CA GLU A 202 -0.71 5.35 -33.02
C GLU A 202 -0.15 6.22 -31.90
N MET A 203 -0.18 5.71 -30.65
CA MET A 203 0.30 6.45 -29.48
C MET A 203 1.82 6.68 -29.53
N ARG A 204 2.61 5.79 -30.14
CA ARG A 204 4.04 6.05 -30.39
C ARG A 204 4.26 7.21 -31.36
N ARG A 205 3.46 7.30 -32.42
CA ARG A 205 3.53 8.45 -33.36
C ARG A 205 3.18 9.76 -32.66
N LEU A 206 2.12 9.74 -31.85
CA LEU A 206 1.71 10.90 -31.06
C LEU A 206 2.78 11.30 -30.03
N ALA A 207 3.33 10.33 -29.30
CA ALA A 207 4.42 10.56 -28.34
C ALA A 207 5.65 11.17 -28.99
N ASN A 208 6.01 10.74 -30.20
CA ASN A 208 7.14 11.31 -30.95
C ASN A 208 6.92 12.78 -31.31
N ALA A 209 5.68 13.18 -31.61
CA ALA A 209 5.34 14.56 -31.94
C ALA A 209 5.35 15.46 -30.70
N VAL A 210 4.79 15.00 -29.58
CA VAL A 210 4.59 15.84 -28.37
C VAL A 210 5.70 15.72 -27.34
N LYS A 211 6.54 14.68 -27.43
CA LYS A 211 7.66 14.38 -26.53
C LYS A 211 7.25 14.48 -25.04
N PRO A 212 6.30 13.63 -24.60
CA PRO A 212 5.78 13.72 -23.23
C PRO A 212 6.85 13.34 -22.22
N ASN A 213 6.87 14.02 -21.07
CA ASN A 213 7.74 13.69 -19.94
C ASN A 213 7.28 12.41 -19.23
N LEU A 214 5.97 12.13 -19.27
CA LEU A 214 5.37 10.96 -18.67
C LEU A 214 4.23 10.47 -19.56
N VAL A 215 4.17 9.16 -19.79
CA VAL A 215 3.02 8.50 -20.42
C VAL A 215 2.28 7.72 -19.35
N ILE A 216 0.99 7.97 -19.23
CA ILE A 216 0.11 7.30 -18.29
C ILE A 216 -0.84 6.40 -19.05
N PHE A 217 -0.89 5.12 -18.70
CA PHE A 217 -1.85 4.17 -19.25
C PHE A 217 -2.99 3.93 -18.28
N VAL A 218 -4.21 4.27 -18.68
CA VAL A 218 -5.41 4.10 -17.86
C VAL A 218 -6.00 2.73 -18.12
N ILE A 219 -6.05 1.90 -17.07
CA ILE A 219 -6.54 0.53 -17.09
C ILE A 219 -7.84 0.47 -16.27
N ASP A 220 -8.85 -0.20 -16.82
CA ASP A 220 -10.09 -0.45 -16.12
C ASP A 220 -9.94 -1.65 -15.16
N GLY A 221 -10.15 -1.43 -13.86
CA GLY A 221 -10.11 -2.48 -12.85
C GLY A 221 -11.17 -3.58 -13.02
N SER A 222 -12.24 -3.38 -13.80
CA SER A 222 -13.22 -4.44 -14.05
C SER A 222 -12.76 -5.50 -15.07
N VAL A 223 -11.63 -5.26 -15.74
CA VAL A 223 -11.08 -6.15 -16.79
C VAL A 223 -10.50 -7.45 -16.21
N GLY A 224 -10.09 -7.47 -14.94
CA GLY A 224 -9.51 -8.66 -14.30
C GLY A 224 -8.17 -9.07 -14.92
N LYS A 225 -7.94 -10.37 -15.10
CA LYS A 225 -6.69 -10.95 -15.63
C LYS A 225 -6.27 -10.42 -17.01
N ASP A 226 -7.22 -10.00 -17.85
CA ASP A 226 -6.94 -9.49 -19.20
C ASP A 226 -6.17 -8.14 -19.17
N ALA A 227 -6.05 -7.52 -17.99
CA ALA A 227 -5.19 -6.36 -17.79
C ALA A 227 -3.70 -6.69 -17.94
N PHE A 228 -3.29 -7.96 -17.82
CA PHE A 228 -1.88 -8.37 -17.86
C PHE A 228 -1.25 -8.06 -19.23
N GLU A 229 -1.86 -8.53 -20.31
CA GLU A 229 -1.34 -8.32 -21.68
C GLU A 229 -1.36 -6.84 -22.07
N GLN A 230 -2.35 -6.08 -21.58
CA GLN A 230 -2.42 -4.64 -21.78
C GLN A 230 -1.27 -3.92 -21.07
N ALA A 231 -1.03 -4.23 -19.80
CA ALA A 231 0.03 -3.65 -18.99
C ALA A 231 1.43 -4.04 -19.51
N ARG A 232 1.60 -5.30 -19.92
CA ARG A 232 2.83 -5.81 -20.54
C ARG A 232 3.16 -5.07 -21.84
N SER A 233 2.19 -4.98 -22.74
CA SER A 233 2.37 -4.29 -24.03
C SER A 233 2.64 -2.80 -23.86
N PHE A 234 1.99 -2.19 -22.86
CA PHE A 234 2.28 -0.81 -22.46
C PHE A 234 3.72 -0.66 -21.95
N ARG A 235 4.15 -1.56 -21.07
CA ARG A 235 5.50 -1.57 -20.49
C ARG A 235 6.59 -1.70 -21.56
N GLU A 236 6.37 -2.55 -22.55
CA GLU A 236 7.25 -2.73 -23.71
C GLU A 236 7.30 -1.48 -24.60
N SER A 237 6.15 -0.84 -24.82
CA SER A 237 6.05 0.36 -25.67
C SER A 237 6.56 1.63 -24.98
N PHE A 238 6.36 1.75 -23.67
CA PHE A 238 6.68 2.92 -22.86
C PHE A 238 7.37 2.50 -21.55
N PRO A 239 8.68 2.19 -21.58
CA PRO A 239 9.41 1.68 -20.40
C PRO A 239 9.56 2.67 -19.24
N ALA A 240 9.20 3.94 -19.41
CA ALA A 240 9.15 4.94 -18.33
C ALA A 240 7.71 5.31 -17.93
N GLY A 241 6.72 4.64 -18.52
CA GLY A 241 5.31 4.90 -18.29
C GLY A 241 4.80 4.36 -16.95
N VAL A 242 3.65 4.89 -16.54
CA VAL A 242 2.97 4.54 -15.29
C VAL A 242 1.52 4.13 -15.60
N ALA A 243 1.02 3.06 -14.99
CA ALA A 243 -0.38 2.69 -15.10
C ALA A 243 -1.22 3.42 -14.04
N ILE A 244 -2.40 3.91 -14.42
CA ILE A 244 -3.46 4.29 -13.48
C ILE A 244 -4.58 3.26 -13.59
N VAL A 245 -4.82 2.52 -12.50
CA VAL A 245 -5.96 1.60 -12.43
C VAL A 245 -7.18 2.35 -11.89
N THR A 246 -8.25 2.38 -12.68
CA THR A 246 -9.53 3.02 -12.35
C THR A 246 -10.57 1.97 -11.96
N LYS A 247 -11.76 2.42 -11.55
CA LYS A 247 -12.88 1.56 -11.12
C LYS A 247 -12.48 0.47 -10.11
N ILE A 248 -11.50 0.76 -9.24
CA ILE A 248 -11.18 -0.11 -8.10
C ILE A 248 -12.37 -0.07 -7.16
N THR A 249 -13.04 -1.21 -7.05
CA THR A 249 -14.22 -1.42 -6.21
C THR A 249 -13.94 -2.53 -5.20
N THR A 250 -14.90 -2.80 -4.33
CA THR A 250 -14.87 -3.96 -3.42
C THR A 250 -15.19 -5.28 -4.13
N TYR A 251 -15.26 -5.32 -5.47
CA TYR A 251 -15.47 -6.56 -6.22
C TYR A 251 -14.15 -7.28 -6.47
N ALA A 252 -14.21 -8.61 -6.47
CA ALA A 252 -13.05 -9.49 -6.60
C ALA A 252 -12.22 -9.22 -7.88
N LYS A 253 -12.88 -8.92 -9.01
CA LYS A 253 -12.21 -8.64 -10.29
C LYS A 253 -11.26 -7.44 -10.26
N SER A 254 -11.56 -6.43 -9.44
CA SER A 254 -10.67 -5.27 -9.27
C SER A 254 -9.30 -5.66 -8.72
N LEU A 255 -9.24 -6.73 -7.93
CA LEU A 255 -7.99 -7.25 -7.40
C LEU A 255 -7.23 -8.07 -8.44
N GLY A 256 -7.92 -8.88 -9.24
CA GLY A 256 -7.31 -9.58 -10.38
C GLY A 256 -6.63 -8.62 -11.36
N ALA A 257 -7.23 -7.47 -11.62
CA ALA A 257 -6.62 -6.42 -12.44
C ALA A 257 -5.37 -5.81 -11.80
N LEU A 258 -5.38 -5.54 -10.49
CA LEU A 258 -4.20 -5.03 -9.78
C LEU A 258 -3.05 -6.04 -9.82
N ALA A 259 -3.33 -7.32 -9.57
CA ALA A 259 -2.35 -8.41 -9.66
C ALA A 259 -1.79 -8.56 -11.08
N ALA A 260 -2.64 -8.46 -12.08
CA ALA A 260 -2.24 -8.52 -13.48
C ALA A 260 -1.30 -7.36 -13.88
N VAL A 261 -1.56 -6.14 -13.38
CA VAL A 261 -0.69 -4.98 -13.63
C VAL A 261 0.64 -5.10 -12.88
N ALA A 262 0.61 -5.62 -11.65
CA ALA A 262 1.81 -5.85 -10.83
C ALA A 262 2.72 -6.90 -11.47
N ALA A 263 2.14 -8.00 -11.94
CA ALA A 263 2.86 -9.07 -12.63
C ALA A 263 3.48 -8.63 -13.96
N ALA A 264 2.94 -7.59 -14.59
CA ALA A 264 3.55 -6.95 -15.77
C ALA A 264 4.70 -5.97 -15.41
N GLU A 265 5.07 -5.87 -14.13
CA GLU A 265 6.09 -4.97 -13.57
C GLU A 265 5.88 -3.50 -13.98
N CYS A 266 4.61 -3.12 -14.11
CA CYS A 266 4.23 -1.78 -14.47
C CYS A 266 4.05 -0.93 -13.20
N PRO A 267 4.80 0.17 -13.02
CA PRO A 267 4.58 1.07 -11.90
C PRO A 267 3.13 1.54 -11.92
N MET A 268 2.41 1.44 -10.80
CA MET A 268 0.99 1.72 -10.77
C MET A 268 0.57 2.72 -9.69
N ILE A 269 -0.43 3.51 -10.05
CA ILE A 269 -1.18 4.41 -9.17
C ILE A 269 -2.63 3.96 -9.27
N PHE A 270 -3.39 3.98 -8.19
CA PHE A 270 -4.83 3.74 -8.26
C PHE A 270 -5.61 5.02 -8.03
N SER A 271 -6.70 5.16 -8.77
CA SER A 271 -7.59 6.31 -8.66
C SER A 271 -8.90 5.93 -8.00
N THR A 272 -9.26 6.66 -6.94
CA THR A 272 -10.49 6.44 -6.18
C THR A 272 -11.48 7.56 -6.47
N LYS A 273 -12.77 7.22 -6.60
CA LYS A 273 -13.83 8.23 -6.68
C LYS A 273 -14.30 8.53 -5.25
N GLY A 274 -14.26 9.80 -4.83
CA GLY A 274 -15.06 10.26 -3.69
C GLY A 274 -14.32 10.96 -2.55
N GLU A 275 -13.04 10.67 -2.29
CA GLU A 275 -12.32 11.34 -1.19
C GLU A 275 -11.65 12.64 -1.67
N LYS A 276 -12.21 13.80 -1.31
CA LYS A 276 -11.61 15.12 -1.57
C LYS A 276 -10.16 15.14 -1.07
N GLY A 277 -9.20 15.29 -1.99
CA GLY A 277 -7.78 15.38 -1.66
C GLY A 277 -7.01 14.05 -1.65
N LYS A 278 -7.68 12.90 -1.84
CA LYS A 278 -7.05 11.55 -1.91
C LYS A 278 -7.42 10.80 -3.20
N GLU A 279 -7.54 11.54 -4.30
CA GLU A 279 -8.03 11.03 -5.59
C GLU A 279 -7.04 10.06 -6.27
N PHE A 280 -5.75 10.18 -5.98
CA PHE A 280 -4.68 9.31 -6.48
C PHE A 280 -3.79 8.85 -5.31
N LYS A 281 -3.48 7.56 -5.28
CA LYS A 281 -2.60 6.94 -4.28
C LYS A 281 -1.63 5.98 -4.97
N VAL A 282 -0.39 5.97 -4.49
CA VAL A 282 0.59 4.96 -4.88
C VAL A 282 0.11 3.63 -4.32
N PHE A 283 0.19 2.56 -5.13
CA PHE A 283 -0.16 1.23 -4.67
C PHE A 283 0.94 0.69 -3.75
N GLU A 284 0.57 0.36 -2.52
CA GLU A 284 1.43 -0.26 -1.52
C GLU A 284 0.93 -1.67 -1.23
N ALA A 285 1.63 -2.67 -1.77
CA ALA A 285 1.21 -4.07 -1.74
C ALA A 285 1.03 -4.59 -0.30
N GLU A 286 2.00 -4.34 0.58
CA GLU A 286 1.96 -4.79 1.98
C GLU A 286 0.74 -4.24 2.73
N SER A 287 0.48 -2.93 2.60
CA SER A 287 -0.68 -2.31 3.24
C SER A 287 -2.00 -2.86 2.69
N PHE A 288 -2.04 -3.22 1.41
CA PHE A 288 -3.22 -3.80 0.79
C PHE A 288 -3.45 -5.23 1.28
N VAL A 289 -2.42 -6.09 1.23
CA VAL A 289 -2.50 -7.48 1.66
C VAL A 289 -2.85 -7.60 3.13
N ARG A 290 -2.30 -6.74 3.99
CA ARG A 290 -2.66 -6.69 5.41
C ARG A 290 -4.15 -6.42 5.64
N GLN A 291 -4.80 -5.65 4.77
CA GLN A 291 -6.24 -5.40 4.86
C GLN A 291 -7.08 -6.55 4.26
N LEU A 292 -6.53 -7.28 3.28
CA LEU A 292 -7.12 -8.45 2.63
C LEU A 292 -7.10 -9.69 3.52
N MET A 293 -5.96 -9.95 4.15
CA MET A 293 -5.77 -11.10 5.03
C MET A 293 -6.62 -10.94 6.30
N PRO A 294 -7.22 -12.04 6.82
CA PRO A 294 -7.89 -12.01 8.11
C PRO A 294 -6.88 -11.64 9.20
N ALA A 295 -7.31 -10.88 10.22
CA ALA A 295 -6.43 -10.57 11.34
C ALA A 295 -6.07 -11.87 12.08
N ASN A 296 -4.78 -12.19 12.18
CA ASN A 296 -4.32 -13.25 13.06
C ASN A 296 -4.55 -12.80 14.51
N GLN A 297 -5.70 -13.15 15.09
CA GLN A 297 -6.02 -12.76 16.47
C GLN A 297 -5.05 -13.36 17.51
N ASP A 298 -4.37 -14.46 17.16
CA ASP A 298 -3.31 -15.05 17.98
C ASP A 298 -2.05 -14.15 18.07
N HIS A 299 -1.90 -13.20 17.13
CA HIS A 299 -0.79 -12.25 17.06
C HIS A 299 -1.20 -10.78 17.19
N GLU A 300 -2.46 -10.37 17.00
CA GLU A 300 -2.88 -9.04 17.48
C GLU A 300 -2.75 -8.92 19.01
N HIS A 301 -2.69 -10.06 19.71
CA HIS A 301 -2.40 -10.14 21.14
C HIS A 301 -0.92 -10.41 21.51
N LYS A 302 -0.02 -10.60 20.54
CA LYS A 302 1.43 -10.79 20.79
C LYS A 302 2.34 -9.79 20.05
N ASP A 303 1.86 -9.14 19.01
CA ASP A 303 2.58 -8.12 18.22
C ASP A 303 1.99 -6.71 18.42
N LYS A 304 1.58 -6.41 19.66
CA LYS A 304 1.65 -5.05 20.21
C LYS A 304 2.82 -4.94 21.18
N THR A 305 3.96 -5.57 20.87
CA THR A 305 5.22 -4.97 21.33
C THR A 305 5.52 -3.88 20.31
N PRO A 306 5.18 -2.61 20.62
CA PRO A 306 5.41 -1.57 19.66
C PRO A 306 6.91 -1.53 19.35
N GLU A 307 7.18 -1.47 18.05
CA GLU A 307 8.51 -1.56 17.45
C GLU A 307 9.38 -0.42 17.97
N PHE A 308 10.13 -0.65 19.05
CA PHE A 308 10.75 0.44 19.79
C PHE A 308 12.05 0.04 20.45
N ALA A 309 13.12 0.79 20.17
CA ALA A 309 14.21 0.98 21.12
C ALA A 309 13.60 1.30 22.51
N TYR A 310 13.79 0.41 23.48
CA TYR A 310 13.21 0.51 24.82
C TYR A 310 13.88 1.68 25.55
N THR A 311 13.18 2.82 25.68
CA THR A 311 13.61 3.96 26.51
C THR A 311 12.54 4.26 27.56
N LEU A 312 12.92 4.92 28.66
CA LEU A 312 11.96 5.33 29.69
C LEU A 312 10.90 6.27 29.11
N ARG A 313 11.23 7.13 28.13
CA ARG A 313 10.27 7.99 27.42
C ARG A 313 9.08 7.21 26.84
N LYS A 314 9.31 6.01 26.32
CA LYS A 314 8.24 5.20 25.72
C LYS A 314 7.39 4.48 26.75
N MET A 315 8.01 4.05 27.85
CA MET A 315 7.28 3.53 29.00
C MET A 315 6.35 4.60 29.59
N TYR A 316 6.80 5.85 29.63
CA TYR A 316 6.00 7.01 30.02
C TYR A 316 4.81 7.25 29.09
N ALA A 317 5.05 7.28 27.76
CA ALA A 317 3.97 7.43 26.77
C ALA A 317 2.90 6.34 26.91
N TYR A 318 3.32 5.08 27.07
CA TYR A 318 2.40 3.97 27.32
C TYR A 318 1.55 4.16 28.58
N PHE A 319 2.14 4.60 29.69
CA PHE A 319 1.39 4.83 30.92
C PHE A 319 0.39 5.98 30.77
N ARG A 320 0.76 7.07 30.08
CA ARG A 320 -0.16 8.19 29.81
C ARG A 320 -1.33 7.77 28.93
N ASP A 321 -1.06 7.06 27.84
CA ASP A 321 -2.10 6.54 26.96
C ASP A 321 -3.03 5.58 27.70
N SER A 322 -2.46 4.71 28.55
CA SER A 322 -3.22 3.73 29.32
C SER A 322 -4.07 4.36 30.43
N CYS A 323 -3.63 5.48 31.02
CA CYS A 323 -4.37 6.19 32.06
C CYS A 323 -5.35 7.25 31.51
N GLY A 324 -5.22 7.66 30.24
CA GLY A 324 -6.04 8.70 29.60
C GLY A 324 -7.46 8.25 29.19
N TYR A 325 -7.76 6.96 29.21
CA TYR A 325 -9.08 6.41 28.89
C TYR A 325 -9.83 5.99 30.17
N GLU A 326 -10.46 6.94 30.87
CA GLU A 326 -11.21 6.62 32.11
C GLU A 326 -12.45 5.74 31.91
N HIS A 327 -12.93 5.50 30.69
CA HIS A 327 -13.99 4.51 30.47
C HIS A 327 -13.84 3.81 29.11
N LYS A 328 -12.95 2.82 29.05
CA LYS A 328 -13.14 1.59 28.26
C LYS A 328 -12.16 0.59 28.82
N VAL A 329 -12.69 -0.37 29.60
CA VAL A 329 -11.99 -1.62 29.93
C VAL A 329 -11.28 -2.07 28.65
N LEU A 330 -9.94 -2.07 28.68
CA LEU A 330 -9.10 -2.73 27.68
C LEU A 330 -9.56 -4.19 27.66
N ARG A 331 -10.53 -4.51 26.80
CA ARG A 331 -10.99 -5.88 26.61
C ARG A 331 -9.80 -6.67 26.06
N GLY A 332 -9.19 -7.47 26.93
CA GLY A 332 -8.31 -8.56 26.54
C GLY A 332 -6.84 -8.48 26.98
N SER A 333 -6.36 -7.43 27.66
CA SER A 333 -4.93 -7.35 28.07
C SER A 333 -4.77 -7.14 29.57
N LYS A 334 -3.93 -7.94 30.25
CA LYS A 334 -3.46 -7.61 31.61
C LYS A 334 -2.47 -6.44 31.50
N PRO A 335 -2.71 -5.32 32.20
CA PRO A 335 -1.83 -4.15 32.12
C PRO A 335 -0.43 -4.46 32.70
N LEU A 336 0.60 -3.69 32.29
CA LEU A 336 2.00 -3.89 32.76
C LEU A 336 2.10 -3.88 34.29
N VAL A 337 1.32 -3.01 34.91
CA VAL A 337 1.05 -2.85 36.34
C VAL A 337 -0.39 -2.37 36.49
N ASP A 338 -0.95 -2.38 37.69
CA ASP A 338 -2.26 -1.80 37.97
C ASP A 338 -2.29 -0.27 37.72
N ILE A 339 -3.49 0.28 37.49
CA ILE A 339 -3.68 1.70 37.17
C ILE A 339 -3.12 2.64 38.27
N PRO A 340 -3.31 2.38 39.58
CA PRO A 340 -2.66 3.17 40.64
C PRO A 340 -1.15 3.22 40.52
N THR A 341 -0.50 2.08 40.27
CA THR A 341 0.95 2.00 40.07
C THR A 341 1.40 2.73 38.80
N MET A 342 0.61 2.73 37.72
CA MET A 342 0.91 3.54 36.54
C MET A 342 0.87 5.04 36.85
N LYS A 343 -0.18 5.50 37.56
CA LYS A 343 -0.30 6.92 37.97
C LYS A 343 0.87 7.34 38.86
N LEU A 344 1.33 6.46 39.75
CA LEU A 344 2.53 6.67 40.57
C LEU A 344 3.79 6.82 39.71
N TYR A 345 3.99 5.95 38.71
CA TYR A 345 5.16 6.03 37.84
C TYR A 345 5.13 7.24 36.91
N ILE A 346 3.96 7.64 36.41
CA ILE A 346 3.81 8.91 35.66
C ILE A 346 4.28 10.08 36.52
N LYS A 347 3.83 10.16 37.78
CA LYS A 347 4.24 11.21 38.73
C LYS A 347 5.75 11.28 38.95
N ILE A 348 6.43 10.12 38.97
CA ILE A 348 7.89 10.06 39.08
C ILE A 348 8.56 10.55 37.78
N MET A 349 8.05 10.12 36.63
CA MET A 349 8.61 10.43 35.32
C MET A 349 8.36 11.89 34.88
N ASP A 350 7.31 12.53 35.39
CA ASP A 350 7.05 13.97 35.19
C ASP A 350 8.17 14.85 35.79
N ASN A 351 8.90 14.35 36.80
CA ASN A 351 10.02 15.04 37.43
C ASN A 351 11.40 14.63 36.87
N MET A 352 11.43 13.79 35.83
CA MET A 352 12.66 13.40 35.12
C MET A 352 12.96 14.36 33.97
N THR A 353 14.25 14.57 33.69
CA THR A 353 14.69 15.34 32.53
C THR A 353 14.56 14.54 31.23
N SER A 354 14.52 15.24 30.10
CA SER A 354 14.48 14.58 28.78
C SER A 354 15.70 13.68 28.53
N GLU A 355 16.88 14.00 29.08
CA GLU A 355 18.04 13.11 29.00
C GLU A 355 17.88 11.85 29.85
N GLU A 356 17.34 11.96 31.07
CA GLU A 356 17.10 10.82 31.96
C GLU A 356 16.11 9.82 31.35
N LEU A 357 15.10 10.33 30.63
CA LEU A 357 14.12 9.52 29.93
C LEU A 357 14.70 8.77 28.71
N GLU A 358 15.83 9.22 28.17
CA GLU A 358 16.51 8.58 27.03
C GLU A 358 17.67 7.66 27.48
N LYS A 359 18.51 8.10 28.42
CA LYS A 359 19.74 7.41 28.85
C LYS A 359 19.51 6.12 29.64
N SER A 360 18.27 5.82 30.03
CA SER A 360 17.87 4.52 30.61
C SER A 360 18.52 4.18 31.97
N GLU A 361 19.27 5.13 32.55
CA GLU A 361 19.98 5.01 33.82
C GLU A 361 19.81 6.30 34.62
N VAL A 362 19.66 6.16 35.95
CA VAL A 362 19.51 7.26 36.90
C VAL A 362 20.48 6.98 38.05
N SER A 363 21.28 7.97 38.44
CA SER A 363 22.23 7.80 39.56
C SER A 363 21.51 7.62 40.90
N LYS A 364 22.16 6.99 41.87
CA LYS A 364 21.55 6.76 43.20
C LYS A 364 21.20 8.07 43.90
N GLU A 365 22.06 9.08 43.83
CA GLU A 365 21.82 10.43 44.35
C GLU A 365 20.60 11.07 43.70
N ARG A 366 20.45 10.92 42.38
CA ARG A 366 19.31 11.46 41.65
C ARG A 366 18.00 10.78 42.01
N MET A 367 18.02 9.49 42.35
CA MET A 367 16.82 8.79 42.83
C MET A 367 16.29 9.35 44.16
N VAL A 368 17.19 9.78 45.06
CA VAL A 368 16.80 10.41 46.33
C VAL A 368 16.11 11.76 46.06
N HIS A 369 16.69 12.58 45.19
CA HIS A 369 16.06 13.86 44.82
C HIS A 369 14.72 13.69 44.08
N LEU A 370 14.60 12.68 43.21
CA LEU A 370 13.33 12.37 42.55
C LEU A 370 12.25 11.90 43.54
N ALA A 371 12.65 11.21 44.61
CA ALA A 371 11.76 10.78 45.69
C ALA A 371 11.16 11.98 46.43
N GLU A 372 12.02 12.95 46.76
CA GLU A 372 11.63 14.22 47.38
C GLU A 372 10.71 15.03 46.44
N GLN A 373 11.10 15.22 45.17
CA GLN A 373 10.34 16.00 44.19
C GLN A 373 8.96 15.41 43.87
N SER A 374 8.88 14.08 43.83
CA SER A 374 7.63 13.38 43.51
C SER A 374 6.80 13.05 44.75
N ASN A 375 7.32 13.34 45.96
CA ASN A 375 6.75 12.92 47.24
C ASN A 375 6.39 11.42 47.25
N VAL A 376 7.40 10.58 47.03
CA VAL A 376 7.32 9.11 46.94
C VAL A 376 8.50 8.47 47.68
N ASP A 377 8.40 7.19 48.02
CA ASP A 377 9.53 6.45 48.60
C ASP A 377 10.56 6.07 47.51
N VAL A 378 11.85 6.11 47.85
CA VAL A 378 12.95 5.66 46.97
C VAL A 378 12.73 4.21 46.50
N ILE A 379 12.12 3.35 47.32
CA ILE A 379 11.75 1.98 46.97
C ILE A 379 10.84 1.93 45.73
N GLN A 380 9.92 2.89 45.58
CA GLN A 380 8.99 2.95 44.46
C GLN A 380 9.72 3.32 43.16
N ILE A 381 10.70 4.24 43.23
CA ILE A 381 11.56 4.60 42.09
C ILE A 381 12.44 3.40 41.70
N VAL A 382 13.03 2.70 42.67
CA VAL A 382 13.80 1.48 42.41
C VAL A 382 12.91 0.38 41.80
N GLY A 383 11.66 0.25 42.25
CA GLY A 383 10.66 -0.65 41.68
C GLY A 383 10.37 -0.36 40.21
N MET A 384 10.15 0.91 39.87
CA MET A 384 9.96 1.39 38.51
C MET A 384 11.17 1.06 37.62
N MET A 385 12.39 1.37 38.10
CA MET A 385 13.63 1.11 37.35
C MET A 385 13.90 -0.39 37.16
N LYS A 386 13.56 -1.23 38.14
CA LYS A 386 13.64 -2.70 38.02
C LYS A 386 12.65 -3.23 36.97
N LEU A 387 11.42 -2.71 36.97
CA LEU A 387 10.40 -3.06 35.96
C LEU A 387 10.89 -2.71 34.57
N TYR A 388 11.41 -1.49 34.40
CA TYR A 388 12.02 -1.03 33.16
C TYR A 388 13.16 -1.95 32.70
N LYS A 389 14.16 -2.20 33.55
CA LYS A 389 15.31 -3.07 33.22
C LYS A 389 14.89 -4.50 32.86
N LYS A 390 13.90 -5.07 33.57
CA LYS A 390 13.36 -6.41 33.28
C LYS A 390 12.76 -6.47 31.87
N LYS A 391 12.02 -5.43 31.48
CA LYS A 391 11.35 -5.34 30.19
C LYS A 391 12.32 -5.01 29.05
N ALA A 392 13.25 -4.09 29.27
CA ALA A 392 14.33 -3.78 28.32
C ALA A 392 15.19 -5.02 28.02
N LYS A 393 15.52 -5.83 29.04
CA LYS A 393 16.27 -7.09 28.86
C LYS A 393 15.48 -8.16 28.09
N ALA A 394 14.18 -8.26 28.33
CA ALA A 394 13.31 -9.15 27.56
C ALA A 394 13.27 -8.74 26.08
N TRP A 395 13.22 -7.43 25.82
CA TRP A 395 13.26 -6.88 24.47
C TRP A 395 14.60 -7.12 23.76
N LEU A 396 15.74 -6.90 24.44
CA LEU A 396 17.07 -7.18 23.88
C LEU A 396 17.23 -8.65 23.47
N LYS A 397 16.76 -9.60 24.30
CA LYS A 397 16.76 -11.03 23.96
C LYS A 397 15.92 -11.34 22.71
N MET A 398 14.78 -10.67 22.57
CA MET A 398 13.91 -10.82 21.40
C MET A 398 14.58 -10.26 20.14
N LYS A 399 15.23 -9.09 20.24
CA LYS A 399 16.00 -8.47 19.15
C LYS A 399 17.18 -9.33 18.70
N GLU A 400 17.95 -9.89 19.65
CA GLU A 400 19.04 -10.82 19.33
C GLU A 400 18.55 -12.08 18.61
N GLY A 401 17.37 -12.60 18.99
CA GLY A 401 16.71 -13.70 18.28
C GLY A 401 16.32 -13.33 16.85
N MET A 402 15.77 -12.14 16.64
CA MET A 402 15.41 -11.63 15.31
C MET A 402 16.64 -11.39 14.43
N CYS A 403 17.70 -10.74 14.93
CA CYS A 403 18.95 -10.56 14.18
C CYS A 403 19.63 -11.90 13.83
N LYS A 404 19.52 -12.93 14.69
CA LYS A 404 20.02 -14.27 14.37
C LYS A 404 19.21 -14.94 13.25
N LEU A 405 17.90 -14.75 13.22
CA LEU A 405 17.04 -15.20 12.13
C LEU A 405 17.37 -14.47 10.82
N GLU A 406 17.62 -13.17 10.88
CA GLU A 406 18.02 -12.34 9.72
C GLU A 406 19.40 -12.74 9.16
N LEU A 407 20.37 -13.03 10.04
CA LEU A 407 21.69 -13.54 9.66
C LEU A 407 21.65 -14.97 9.11
N TYR A 408 20.75 -15.81 9.63
CA TYR A 408 20.51 -17.15 9.10
C TYR A 408 19.90 -17.08 7.70
N TYR A 409 18.91 -16.20 7.51
CA TYR A 409 18.28 -15.96 6.21
C TYR A 409 19.30 -15.50 5.16
N ASN A 410 20.12 -14.49 5.49
CA ASN A 410 21.18 -13.98 4.60
C ASN A 410 22.30 -14.99 4.30
N ARG A 411 22.57 -15.96 5.18
CA ARG A 411 23.52 -17.06 4.91
C ARG A 411 22.92 -18.10 3.97
N CYS A 412 21.64 -18.43 4.13
CA CYS A 412 20.95 -19.35 3.23
C CYS A 412 20.85 -18.76 1.81
N SER A 413 20.57 -17.45 1.67
CA SER A 413 20.50 -16.75 0.38
C SER A 413 21.85 -16.68 -0.36
N ASN A 414 22.96 -16.57 0.37
CA ASN A 414 24.31 -16.50 -0.22
C ASN A 414 24.92 -17.88 -0.53
N SER A 415 24.36 -18.99 -0.03
CA SER A 415 24.80 -20.33 -0.41
C SER A 415 24.19 -20.85 -1.72
N GLN A 416 23.28 -20.09 -2.33
CA GLN A 416 22.62 -20.39 -3.60
C GLN A 416 23.10 -19.51 -4.77
N ARG A 417 24.27 -18.87 -4.66
CA ARG A 417 24.93 -18.18 -5.78
C ARG A 417 26.17 -18.91 -6.25
#